data_AF-A0A1V5U5W3-F1
#
_entry.id   AF-A0A1V5U5W3-F1
#
_cell.length_a   1.000
_cell.length_b   1.000
_cell.length_c   1.000
_cell.angle_alpha   90.00
_cell.angle_beta   90.00
_cell.angle_gamma   90.00
#
_symmetry.space_group_name_H-M   'P 1'
#
loop_
_entity.id
_entity.type
_entity.pdbx_description
1 polymer ?
#
loop_
_entity_poly.entity_id
_entity_poly.type
_entity_poly.pdbx_seq_one_letter_code
_entity_poly.pdbx_strand_id
1 'polypeptide(L)'
;MAENKEMQNENDQVVEAVSNENEEFKGGPKFKRRIFLIKRGLQFRYMGVIFVAMLLVAMIVGWTVYFSIWKDISDPTKKHDELVEVFVQGNQVLIARMTFIAVMICFLSVFVSHKIAGPVYRLEESAKIIASGDFSRRIKLRQGDELQDLADAFNTMTESLDKIIGEDQKMLQNLNLIIEKIKKDFKMKTIAENRKGEIINELQYIADELNKISSAFIVSDNSGPKENIGDDDSEEENA
;
A
#
# COMPACT_ATOMS: atom_id res chain seq x y z
N MET A 1 -44.98 -18.55 40.54
CA MET A 1 -44.41 -19.77 39.92
C MET A 1 -44.68 -19.87 38.41
N ALA A 2 -45.76 -19.28 37.88
CA ALA A 2 -46.02 -19.23 36.44
C ALA A 2 -45.14 -18.21 35.69
N GLU A 3 -44.93 -17.04 36.27
CA GLU A 3 -44.13 -15.93 35.70
C GLU A 3 -42.65 -16.28 35.49
N ASN A 4 -42.09 -17.13 36.36
CA ASN A 4 -40.70 -17.59 36.24
C ASN A 4 -40.52 -18.64 35.11
N LYS A 5 -41.60 -19.31 34.68
CA LYS A 5 -41.56 -20.23 33.53
C LYS A 5 -41.69 -19.49 32.20
N GLU A 6 -42.38 -18.35 32.17
CA GLU A 6 -42.50 -17.52 30.97
C GLU A 6 -41.19 -16.80 30.65
N MET A 7 -40.52 -16.20 31.66
CA MET A 7 -39.19 -15.60 31.48
C MET A 7 -38.12 -16.62 31.04
N GLN A 8 -38.21 -17.85 31.53
CA GLN A 8 -37.24 -18.90 31.17
C GLN A 8 -37.45 -19.38 29.73
N ASN A 9 -38.70 -19.45 29.29
CA ASN A 9 -39.06 -19.80 27.91
C ASN A 9 -38.68 -18.69 26.91
N GLU A 10 -38.77 -17.43 27.33
CA GLU A 10 -38.35 -16.28 26.52
C GLU A 10 -36.81 -16.21 26.40
N ASN A 11 -36.08 -16.47 27.50
CA ASN A 11 -34.62 -16.59 27.46
C ASN A 11 -34.15 -17.78 26.61
N ASP A 12 -34.81 -18.94 26.70
CA ASP A 12 -34.46 -20.11 25.90
C ASP A 12 -34.68 -19.84 24.40
N GLN A 13 -35.76 -19.12 24.04
CA GLN A 13 -36.00 -18.68 22.66
C GLN A 13 -34.97 -17.65 22.15
N VAL A 14 -34.52 -16.74 23.01
CA VAL A 14 -33.48 -15.76 22.66
C VAL A 14 -32.12 -16.46 22.50
N VAL A 15 -31.79 -17.44 23.34
CA VAL A 15 -30.55 -18.24 23.22
C VAL A 15 -30.55 -19.09 21.96
N GLU A 16 -31.69 -19.69 21.59
CA GLU A 16 -31.84 -20.45 20.34
C GLU A 16 -31.79 -19.55 19.10
N ALA A 17 -32.37 -18.35 19.16
CA ALA A 17 -32.29 -17.35 18.08
C ALA A 17 -30.85 -16.85 17.86
N VAL A 18 -30.10 -16.57 18.94
CA VAL A 18 -28.69 -16.14 18.88
C VAL A 18 -27.76 -17.28 18.45
N SER A 19 -28.08 -18.52 18.81
CA SER A 19 -27.32 -19.69 18.34
C SER A 19 -27.53 -19.94 16.85
N ASN A 20 -28.75 -19.72 16.33
CA ASN A 20 -29.07 -19.89 14.92
C ASN A 20 -28.51 -18.76 14.03
N GLU A 21 -28.41 -17.51 14.53
CA GLU A 21 -27.74 -16.42 13.80
C GLU A 21 -26.23 -16.66 13.64
N ASN A 22 -25.58 -17.30 14.60
CA ASN A 22 -24.15 -17.61 14.53
C ASN A 22 -23.81 -18.72 13.52
N GLU A 23 -24.78 -19.57 13.14
CA GLU A 23 -24.59 -20.56 12.07
C GLU A 23 -24.76 -19.97 10.65
N GLU A 24 -25.40 -18.79 10.52
CA GLU A 24 -25.65 -18.15 9.23
C GLU A 24 -24.55 -17.21 8.74
N PHE A 25 -23.45 -17.00 9.49
CA PHE A 25 -22.28 -16.28 8.99
C PHE A 25 -21.44 -17.14 8.01
N LYS A 26 -22.07 -17.60 6.93
CA LYS A 26 -21.42 -18.20 5.78
C LYS A 26 -20.76 -17.11 4.95
N GLY A 27 -19.55 -16.73 5.36
CA GLY A 27 -18.50 -16.12 4.54
C GLY A 27 -18.96 -15.01 3.59
N GLY A 28 -18.70 -13.76 3.99
CA GLY A 28 -18.88 -12.58 3.13
C GLY A 28 -18.35 -12.76 1.71
N PRO A 29 -18.87 -12.01 0.72
CA PRO A 29 -18.63 -12.24 -0.69
C PRO A 29 -17.13 -12.42 -0.96
N LYS A 30 -16.74 -13.63 -1.39
CA LYS A 30 -15.36 -13.91 -1.83
C LYS A 30 -15.02 -12.92 -2.94
N PHE A 31 -14.24 -11.89 -2.63
CA PHE A 31 -13.74 -10.92 -3.60
C PHE A 31 -12.97 -11.68 -4.69
N LYS A 32 -13.64 -12.04 -5.78
CA LYS A 32 -12.98 -12.53 -6.99
C LYS A 32 -12.24 -11.33 -7.57
N ARG A 33 -10.93 -11.25 -7.34
CA ARG A 33 -10.04 -10.24 -7.93
C ARG A 33 -10.05 -10.42 -9.46
N ARG A 34 -11.04 -9.84 -10.15
CA ARG A 34 -11.17 -9.85 -11.61
C ARG A 34 -10.46 -8.64 -12.20
N ILE A 35 -9.18 -8.50 -11.94
CA ILE A 35 -8.36 -7.49 -12.61
C ILE A 35 -7.03 -8.15 -12.96
N PHE A 36 -6.95 -8.72 -14.16
CA PHE A 36 -5.74 -9.42 -14.66
C PHE A 36 -4.69 -8.44 -15.21
N LEU A 37 -5.08 -7.19 -15.47
CA LEU A 37 -4.25 -6.11 -16.01
C LEU A 37 -4.38 -4.89 -15.10
N ILE A 38 -3.54 -4.81 -14.07
CA ILE A 38 -3.42 -3.61 -13.23
C ILE A 38 -2.38 -2.72 -13.91
N LYS A 39 -2.82 -1.56 -14.44
CA LYS A 39 -2.04 -0.60 -15.25
C LYS A 39 -1.45 -1.17 -16.56
N ARG A 40 -2.22 -1.03 -17.65
CA ARG A 40 -1.84 -1.51 -18.99
C ARG A 40 -0.56 -0.89 -19.57
N GLY A 41 -0.14 0.31 -19.16
CA GLY A 41 1.08 0.92 -19.72
C GLY A 41 2.36 0.14 -19.42
N LEU A 42 2.58 -0.18 -18.14
CA LEU A 42 3.80 -0.83 -17.67
C LEU A 42 3.93 -2.26 -18.18
N GLN A 43 2.86 -3.05 -18.00
CA GLN A 43 2.85 -4.47 -18.32
C GLN A 43 3.03 -4.72 -19.83
N PHE A 44 2.42 -3.88 -20.70
CA PHE A 44 2.59 -4.02 -22.14
C PHE A 44 4.00 -3.63 -22.62
N ARG A 45 4.66 -2.65 -21.98
CA ARG A 45 6.06 -2.32 -22.29
C ARG A 45 6.98 -3.50 -21.94
N TYR A 46 6.81 -4.11 -20.77
CA TYR A 46 7.57 -5.31 -20.39
C TYR A 46 7.30 -6.50 -21.30
N MET A 47 6.03 -6.77 -21.58
CA MET A 47 5.65 -7.84 -22.48
C MET A 47 6.25 -7.61 -23.87
N GLY A 48 6.25 -6.38 -24.36
CA GLY A 48 6.90 -5.99 -25.61
C GLY A 48 8.42 -6.20 -25.58
N VAL A 49 9.11 -5.76 -24.53
CA VAL A 49 10.57 -5.94 -24.38
C VAL A 49 10.94 -7.43 -24.33
N ILE A 50 10.22 -8.22 -23.53
CA ILE A 50 10.43 -9.67 -23.42
C ILE A 50 10.16 -10.35 -24.76
N PHE A 51 9.06 -9.99 -25.43
CA PHE A 51 8.68 -10.56 -26.72
C PHE A 51 9.72 -10.26 -27.82
N VAL A 52 10.17 -9.00 -27.92
CA VAL A 52 11.21 -8.60 -28.87
C VAL A 52 12.53 -9.31 -28.56
N ALA A 53 12.92 -9.39 -27.28
CA ALA A 53 14.12 -10.12 -26.89
C ALA A 53 14.03 -11.62 -27.25
N MET A 54 12.88 -12.26 -26.98
CA MET A 54 12.64 -13.66 -27.36
C MET A 54 12.68 -13.84 -28.88
N LEU A 55 12.10 -12.94 -29.66
CA LEU A 55 12.15 -12.98 -31.12
C LEU A 55 13.58 -12.83 -31.65
N LEU A 56 14.36 -11.90 -31.10
CA LEU A 56 15.75 -11.72 -31.50
C LEU A 56 16.58 -12.97 -31.18
N VAL A 57 16.39 -13.56 -30.00
CA VAL A 57 17.03 -14.83 -29.64
C VAL A 57 16.63 -15.94 -30.59
N ALA A 58 15.33 -16.10 -30.87
CA ALA A 58 14.83 -17.11 -31.79
C ALA A 58 15.37 -16.92 -33.22
N MET A 59 15.47 -15.68 -33.70
CA MET A 59 16.06 -15.36 -35.00
C MET A 59 17.55 -15.69 -35.04
N ILE A 60 18.32 -15.30 -34.02
CA ILE A 60 19.75 -15.60 -33.96
C ILE A 60 19.97 -17.11 -33.90
N VAL A 61 19.26 -17.82 -33.02
CA VAL A 61 19.37 -19.28 -32.90
C VAL A 61 18.95 -19.95 -34.20
N GLY A 62 17.78 -19.59 -34.76
CA GLY A 62 17.28 -20.15 -36.02
C GLY A 62 18.24 -19.91 -37.18
N TRP A 63 18.78 -18.69 -37.32
CA TRP A 63 19.80 -18.36 -38.31
C TRP A 63 21.07 -19.20 -38.13
N THR A 64 21.55 -19.35 -36.90
CA THR A 64 22.76 -20.13 -36.61
C THR A 64 22.58 -21.61 -36.91
N VAL A 65 21.43 -22.19 -36.57
CA VAL A 65 21.10 -23.59 -36.84
C VAL A 65 20.93 -23.81 -38.34
N TYR A 66 20.21 -22.93 -39.04
CA TYR A 66 20.03 -23.00 -40.50
C TYR A 66 21.39 -22.98 -41.21
N PHE A 67 22.24 -22.00 -40.91
CA PHE A 67 23.55 -21.91 -41.53
C PHE A 67 24.44 -23.12 -41.19
N SER A 68 24.38 -23.63 -39.95
CA SER A 68 25.17 -24.80 -39.54
C SER A 68 24.75 -26.05 -40.31
N ILE A 69 23.45 -26.34 -40.38
CA ILE A 69 22.94 -27.56 -41.02
C ILE A 69 23.04 -27.46 -42.56
N TRP A 70 22.61 -26.35 -43.13
CA TRP A 70 22.50 -26.17 -44.59
C TRP A 70 23.87 -26.14 -45.28
N LYS A 71 24.86 -25.47 -44.67
CA LYS A 71 26.22 -25.37 -45.21
C LYS A 71 26.92 -26.73 -45.26
N ASP A 72 26.75 -27.55 -44.23
CA ASP A 72 27.47 -28.81 -44.12
C ASP A 72 26.81 -29.96 -44.90
N ILE A 73 25.49 -29.93 -45.11
CA ILE A 73 24.78 -30.92 -45.96
C ILE A 73 24.99 -30.66 -47.46
N SER A 74 25.17 -29.41 -47.87
CA SER A 74 25.24 -29.03 -49.30
C SER A 74 26.63 -29.20 -49.91
N ASP A 75 27.64 -29.63 -49.15
CA ASP A 75 29.00 -29.82 -49.64
C ASP A 75 29.21 -31.29 -50.09
N PRO A 76 29.21 -31.58 -51.40
CA PRO A 76 29.29 -32.95 -51.92
C PRO A 76 30.66 -33.62 -51.73
N THR A 77 31.64 -32.94 -51.15
CA THR A 77 33.02 -33.43 -50.98
C THR A 77 33.24 -34.20 -49.67
N LYS A 78 32.36 -34.07 -48.67
CA LYS A 78 32.50 -34.72 -47.35
C LYS A 78 31.90 -36.13 -47.35
N LYS A 79 32.71 -37.15 -47.06
CA LYS A 79 32.29 -38.56 -46.94
C LYS A 79 31.79 -38.87 -45.52
N HIS A 80 30.95 -39.90 -45.38
CA HIS A 80 30.16 -40.23 -44.18
C HIS A 80 30.95 -40.35 -42.85
N ASP A 81 32.25 -40.61 -42.87
CA ASP A 81 33.09 -40.71 -41.64
C ASP A 81 33.45 -39.34 -41.03
N GLU A 82 33.38 -38.24 -41.79
CA GLU A 82 33.63 -36.88 -41.29
C GLU A 82 32.38 -36.25 -40.61
N LEU A 83 31.22 -36.90 -40.68
CA LEU A 83 29.97 -36.38 -40.14
C LEU A 83 30.00 -36.23 -38.62
N VAL A 84 30.75 -37.09 -37.92
CA VAL A 84 30.92 -37.02 -36.47
C VAL A 84 31.74 -35.79 -36.06
N GLU A 85 32.81 -35.47 -36.80
CA GLU A 85 33.64 -34.29 -36.50
C GLU A 85 32.91 -32.99 -36.78
N VAL A 86 32.15 -32.93 -37.89
CA VAL A 86 31.30 -31.79 -38.22
C VAL A 86 30.21 -31.60 -37.15
N PHE A 87 29.61 -32.68 -36.66
CA PHE A 87 28.60 -32.62 -35.60
C PHE A 87 29.19 -32.11 -34.28
N VAL A 88 30.37 -32.56 -33.88
CA VAL A 88 31.04 -32.11 -32.66
C VAL A 88 31.46 -30.64 -32.76
N GLN A 89 32.08 -30.23 -33.88
CA GLN A 89 32.47 -28.83 -34.10
C GLN A 89 31.25 -27.90 -34.17
N GLY A 90 30.18 -28.30 -34.87
CA GLY A 90 28.93 -27.57 -34.94
C GLY A 90 28.28 -27.38 -33.58
N ASN A 91 28.23 -28.43 -32.75
CA ASN A 91 27.70 -28.36 -31.39
C ASN A 91 28.53 -27.44 -30.49
N GLN A 92 29.86 -27.48 -30.57
CA GLN A 92 30.70 -26.61 -29.74
C GLN A 92 30.52 -25.12 -30.07
N VAL A 93 30.39 -24.78 -31.37
CA VAL A 93 30.08 -23.42 -31.82
C VAL A 93 28.66 -23.00 -31.41
N LEU A 94 27.69 -23.91 -31.47
CA LEU A 94 26.32 -23.66 -31.04
C LEU A 94 26.26 -23.38 -29.53
N ILE A 95 26.92 -24.20 -28.71
CA ILE A 95 27.00 -24.01 -27.25
C ILE A 95 27.63 -22.66 -26.93
N ALA A 96 28.77 -22.30 -27.56
CA ALA A 96 29.42 -21.02 -27.34
C ALA A 96 28.50 -19.82 -27.65
N ARG A 97 27.73 -19.88 -28.75
CA ARG A 97 26.76 -18.84 -29.13
C ARG A 97 25.59 -18.76 -28.14
N MET A 98 25.07 -19.91 -27.70
CA MET A 98 24.01 -19.96 -26.68
C MET A 98 24.47 -19.38 -25.35
N THR A 99 25.69 -19.70 -24.91
CA THR A 99 26.30 -19.10 -23.72
C THR A 99 26.43 -17.60 -23.86
N PHE A 100 26.88 -17.10 -25.02
CA PHE A 100 26.98 -15.66 -25.29
C PHE A 100 25.61 -14.95 -25.20
N ILE A 101 24.56 -15.54 -25.79
CA ILE A 101 23.19 -15.01 -25.72
C ILE A 101 22.68 -15.01 -24.26
N ALA A 102 22.91 -16.09 -23.52
CA ALA A 102 22.50 -16.17 -22.11
C ALA A 102 23.15 -15.07 -21.26
N VAL A 103 24.43 -14.78 -21.48
CA VAL A 103 25.14 -13.67 -20.84
C VAL A 103 24.49 -12.33 -21.21
N MET A 104 24.16 -12.10 -22.48
CA MET A 104 23.46 -10.88 -22.92
C MET A 104 22.08 -10.70 -22.27
N ILE A 105 21.30 -11.77 -22.14
CA ILE A 105 20.01 -11.74 -21.43
C ILE A 105 20.21 -11.37 -19.96
N CYS A 106 21.25 -11.89 -19.32
CA CYS A 106 21.59 -11.56 -17.93
C CYS A 106 21.95 -10.07 -17.76
N PHE A 107 22.72 -9.51 -18.69
CA PHE A 107 22.99 -8.06 -18.69
C PHE A 107 21.72 -7.22 -18.89
N LEU A 108 20.84 -7.65 -19.81
CA LEU A 108 19.57 -6.96 -20.05
C LEU A 108 18.64 -7.01 -18.84
N SER A 109 18.59 -8.13 -18.11
CA SER A 109 17.76 -8.27 -16.91
C SER A 109 18.21 -7.35 -15.78
N VAL A 110 19.52 -7.17 -15.59
CA VAL A 110 20.08 -6.22 -14.62
C VAL A 110 19.71 -4.79 -14.99
N PHE A 111 19.79 -4.42 -16.27
CA PHE A 111 19.42 -3.08 -16.73
C PHE A 111 17.94 -2.78 -16.48
N VAL A 112 17.07 -3.75 -16.77
CA VAL A 112 15.64 -3.64 -16.51
C VAL A 112 15.36 -3.53 -15.01
N SER A 113 16.04 -4.33 -14.18
CA SER A 113 15.89 -4.30 -12.72
C SER A 113 16.18 -2.91 -12.14
N HIS A 114 17.23 -2.23 -12.62
CA HIS A 114 17.59 -0.90 -12.14
C HIS A 114 16.49 0.17 -12.35
N LYS A 115 15.67 0.04 -13.39
CA LYS A 115 14.54 0.96 -13.65
C LYS A 115 13.37 0.81 -12.69
N ILE A 116 13.33 -0.28 -11.92
CA ILE A 116 12.33 -0.50 -10.87
C ILE A 116 12.96 -0.33 -9.49
N ALA A 117 14.06 -1.03 -9.22
CA ALA A 117 14.67 -1.09 -7.89
C ALA A 117 15.10 0.30 -7.37
N GLY A 118 15.65 1.15 -8.25
CA GLY A 118 16.06 2.51 -7.90
C GLY A 118 14.88 3.38 -7.45
N PRO A 119 13.80 3.51 -8.26
CA PRO A 119 12.58 4.17 -7.84
C PRO A 119 11.96 3.60 -6.56
N VAL A 120 11.85 2.27 -6.43
CA VAL A 120 11.30 1.63 -5.22
C VAL A 120 12.07 2.04 -3.98
N TYR A 121 13.41 2.02 -4.02
CA TYR A 121 14.25 2.43 -2.90
C TYR A 121 14.01 3.90 -2.50
N ARG A 122 13.87 4.80 -3.48
CA ARG A 122 13.56 6.22 -3.20
C ARG A 122 12.18 6.41 -2.57
N LEU A 123 11.18 5.62 -2.98
CA LEU A 123 9.86 5.63 -2.35
C LEU A 123 9.96 5.13 -0.89
N GLU A 124 10.71 4.06 -0.64
CA GLU A 124 10.92 3.52 0.70
C GLU A 124 11.58 4.55 1.63
N GLU A 125 12.64 5.20 1.17
CA GLU A 125 13.34 6.24 1.93
C GLU A 125 12.41 7.43 2.25
N SER A 126 11.63 7.87 1.26
CA SER A 126 10.68 8.96 1.44
C SER A 126 9.56 8.58 2.42
N ALA A 127 9.08 7.34 2.37
CA ALA A 127 8.09 6.82 3.31
C ALA A 127 8.63 6.80 4.74
N LYS A 128 9.91 6.44 4.95
CA LYS A 128 10.55 6.51 6.28
C LYS A 128 10.63 7.94 6.81
N ILE A 129 10.97 8.90 5.95
CA ILE A 129 11.01 10.32 6.33
C ILE A 129 9.61 10.82 6.72
N ILE A 130 8.60 10.51 5.93
CA ILE A 130 7.20 10.85 6.23
C ILE A 130 6.73 10.19 7.52
N ALA A 131 7.11 8.94 7.77
CA ALA A 131 6.80 8.24 9.03
C ALA A 131 7.45 8.91 10.25
N SER A 132 8.53 9.67 10.07
CA SER A 132 9.14 10.47 11.15
C SER A 132 8.45 11.82 11.39
N GLY A 133 7.43 12.16 10.58
CA GLY A 133 6.64 13.39 10.70
C GLY A 133 7.09 14.54 9.79
N ASP A 134 8.11 14.34 8.94
CA ASP A 134 8.50 15.33 7.92
C ASP A 134 7.69 15.12 6.62
N PHE A 135 6.62 15.89 6.49
CA PHE A 135 5.76 15.90 5.29
C PHE A 135 6.19 16.92 4.24
N SER A 136 7.33 17.62 4.41
CA SER A 136 7.77 18.65 3.46
C SER A 136 8.41 18.07 2.19
N ARG A 137 8.84 16.81 2.24
CA ARG A 137 9.51 16.13 1.14
C ARG A 137 8.52 15.74 0.05
N ARG A 138 8.98 15.79 -1.21
CA ARG A 138 8.27 15.28 -2.39
C ARG A 138 9.20 14.38 -3.19
N ILE A 139 8.63 13.31 -3.74
CA ILE A 139 9.34 12.32 -4.56
C ILE A 139 9.45 12.87 -5.98
N LYS A 140 10.68 12.87 -6.53
CA LYS A 140 10.94 13.17 -7.94
C LYS A 140 11.74 12.04 -8.57
N LEU A 141 11.10 11.28 -9.45
CA LEU A 141 11.75 10.21 -10.21
C LEU A 141 12.35 10.74 -11.52
N ARG A 142 13.29 9.99 -12.09
CA ARG A 142 13.96 10.37 -13.35
C ARG A 142 13.01 10.13 -14.53
N GLN A 143 13.15 10.92 -15.59
CA GLN A 143 12.38 10.66 -16.81
C GLN A 143 12.70 9.26 -17.35
N GLY A 144 11.64 8.49 -17.66
CA GLY A 144 11.77 7.11 -18.13
C GLY A 144 11.90 6.05 -17.03
N ASP A 145 11.80 6.42 -15.75
CA ASP A 145 11.50 5.50 -14.65
C ASP A 145 10.04 5.03 -14.73
N GLU A 146 9.78 3.80 -14.30
CA GLU A 146 8.47 3.16 -14.50
C GLU A 146 7.42 3.47 -13.42
N LEU A 147 7.84 4.01 -12.27
CA LEU A 147 6.98 4.26 -11.11
C LEU A 147 6.53 5.72 -10.99
N GLN A 148 6.51 6.47 -12.09
CA GLN A 148 6.13 7.89 -12.09
C GLN A 148 4.72 8.11 -11.53
N ASP A 149 3.71 7.42 -12.05
CA ASP A 149 2.35 7.50 -11.51
C ASP A 149 2.25 7.17 -10.02
N LEU A 150 3.10 6.25 -9.54
CA LEU A 150 3.12 5.87 -8.12
C LEU A 150 3.75 6.98 -7.29
N ALA A 151 4.81 7.62 -7.79
CA ALA A 151 5.38 8.80 -7.16
C ALA A 151 4.38 9.97 -7.12
N ASP A 152 3.59 10.18 -8.18
CA ASP A 152 2.56 11.21 -8.22
C ASP A 152 1.44 10.94 -7.20
N ALA A 153 0.95 9.70 -7.15
CA ALA A 153 -0.03 9.29 -6.15
C ALA A 153 0.53 9.44 -4.71
N PHE A 154 1.79 9.07 -4.51
CA PHE A 154 2.47 9.21 -3.23
C PHE A 154 2.61 10.69 -2.83
N ASN A 155 3.02 11.56 -3.76
CA ASN A 155 3.10 13.00 -3.53
C ASN A 155 1.75 13.62 -3.17
N THR A 156 0.67 13.18 -3.83
CA THR A 156 -0.70 13.63 -3.53
C THR A 156 -1.12 13.23 -2.11
N MET A 157 -0.75 12.02 -1.69
CA MET A 157 -0.96 11.55 -0.31
C MET A 157 -0.16 12.41 0.68
N THR A 158 1.13 12.65 0.44
CA THR A 158 1.97 13.48 1.31
C THR A 158 1.46 14.92 1.40
N GLU A 159 1.00 15.51 0.29
CA GLU A 159 0.42 16.85 0.25
C GLU A 159 -0.87 16.94 1.06
N SER A 160 -1.71 15.90 1.01
CA SER A 160 -2.92 15.84 1.82
C SER A 160 -2.60 15.78 3.32
N LEU A 161 -1.60 14.98 3.71
CA LEU A 161 -1.14 14.90 5.10
C LEU A 161 -0.55 16.24 5.59
N ASP A 162 0.33 16.85 4.78
CA ASP A 162 0.96 18.15 5.05
C ASP A 162 -0.09 19.24 5.29
N LYS A 163 -1.15 19.27 4.45
CA LYS A 163 -2.26 20.21 4.61
C LYS A 163 -3.01 20.00 5.92
N ILE A 164 -3.36 18.76 6.26
CA ILE A 164 -4.12 18.47 7.48
C ILE A 164 -3.30 18.83 8.73
N ILE A 165 -2.01 18.48 8.77
CA ILE A 165 -1.12 18.86 9.88
C ILE A 165 -0.97 20.39 9.96
N GLY A 166 -0.91 21.09 8.83
CA GLY A 166 -0.88 22.55 8.80
C GLY A 166 -2.15 23.21 9.34
N GLU A 167 -3.32 22.59 9.14
CA GLU A 167 -4.60 23.03 9.73
C GLU A 167 -4.61 22.79 11.24
N ASP A 168 -4.16 21.61 11.70
CA ASP A 168 -4.05 21.28 13.12
C ASP A 168 -3.10 22.23 13.88
N GLN A 169 -1.94 22.56 13.32
CA GLN A 169 -1.00 23.51 13.93
C GLN A 169 -1.58 24.91 14.08
N LYS A 170 -2.32 25.41 13.07
CA LYS A 170 -3.01 26.71 13.15
C LYS A 170 -4.05 26.72 14.28
N MET A 171 -4.73 25.60 14.45
CA MET A 171 -5.72 25.43 15.50
C MET A 171 -5.10 25.46 16.90
N LEU A 172 -3.99 24.76 17.11
CA LEU A 172 -3.23 24.83 18.36
C LEU A 172 -2.74 26.25 18.67
N GLN A 173 -2.36 27.02 17.67
CA GLN A 173 -2.01 28.43 17.86
C GLN A 173 -3.22 29.26 18.30
N ASN A 174 -4.37 29.08 17.67
CA ASN A 174 -5.62 29.76 18.05
C ASN A 174 -6.05 29.41 19.48
N LEU A 175 -5.96 28.12 19.86
CA LEU A 175 -6.27 27.66 21.21
C LEU A 175 -5.36 28.33 22.26
N ASN A 176 -4.05 28.37 22.01
CA ASN A 176 -3.09 29.04 22.90
C ASN A 176 -3.37 30.54 23.04
N LEU A 177 -3.75 31.22 21.96
CA LEU A 177 -4.12 32.64 21.99
C LEU A 177 -5.35 32.89 22.89
N ILE A 178 -6.36 32.02 22.81
CA ILE A 178 -7.55 32.12 23.65
C ILE A 178 -7.20 31.84 25.11
N ILE A 179 -6.40 30.82 25.40
CA ILE A 179 -5.94 30.53 26.76
C ILE A 179 -5.23 31.75 27.38
N GLU A 180 -4.38 32.44 26.61
CA GLU A 180 -3.72 33.68 27.05
C GLU A 180 -4.72 34.83 27.29
N LYS A 181 -5.71 35.01 26.39
CA LYS A 181 -6.81 35.99 26.60
C LYS A 181 -7.58 35.69 27.90
N ILE A 182 -7.96 34.43 28.11
CA ILE A 182 -8.67 33.97 29.31
C ILE A 182 -7.83 34.24 30.57
N LYS A 183 -6.54 33.87 30.57
CA LYS A 183 -5.64 34.13 31.70
C LYS A 183 -5.55 35.61 32.04
N LYS A 184 -5.47 36.47 31.03
CA LYS A 184 -5.43 37.92 31.21
C LYS A 184 -6.73 38.44 31.84
N ASP A 185 -7.87 37.95 31.37
CA ASP A 185 -9.19 38.33 31.90
C ASP A 185 -9.42 37.82 33.34
N PHE A 186 -8.93 36.63 33.68
CA PHE A 186 -8.95 36.12 35.07
C PHE A 186 -8.04 36.93 36.02
N LYS A 187 -6.85 37.36 35.58
CA LYS A 187 -5.93 38.20 36.38
C LYS A 187 -6.50 39.59 36.69
N MET A 188 -7.41 40.12 35.87
CA MET A 188 -8.08 41.41 36.09
C MET A 188 -9.23 41.39 37.13
N LYS A 189 -9.45 40.26 37.82
CA LYS A 189 -10.31 40.11 39.00
C LYS A 189 -11.82 40.30 38.80
N THR A 190 -12.35 40.34 37.58
CA THR A 190 -13.77 40.10 37.31
C THR A 190 -13.98 39.82 35.83
N ILE A 191 -14.35 38.58 35.49
CA ILE A 191 -14.93 38.31 34.17
C ILE A 191 -16.38 38.76 34.26
N ALA A 192 -16.76 39.80 33.51
CA ALA A 192 -18.17 40.16 33.36
C ALA A 192 -18.92 38.93 32.81
N GLU A 193 -20.08 38.57 33.36
CA GLU A 193 -20.87 37.38 32.94
C GLU A 193 -21.04 37.30 31.40
N ASN A 194 -21.15 38.45 30.74
CA ASN A 194 -21.24 38.58 29.29
C ASN A 194 -20.00 38.02 28.54
N ARG A 195 -18.80 38.13 29.11
CA ARG A 195 -17.55 37.61 28.53
C ARG A 195 -17.37 36.11 28.71
N LYS A 196 -17.96 35.50 29.75
CA LYS A 196 -17.94 34.03 29.90
C LYS A 196 -18.63 33.37 28.70
N GLY A 197 -19.79 33.89 28.28
CA GLY A 197 -20.52 33.38 27.13
C GLY A 197 -19.72 33.50 25.83
N GLU A 198 -19.00 34.60 25.65
CA GLU A 198 -18.14 34.84 24.48
C GLU A 198 -16.99 33.83 24.39
N ILE A 199 -16.32 33.58 25.53
CA ILE A 199 -15.25 32.57 25.63
C ILE A 199 -15.78 31.15 25.39
N ILE A 200 -16.94 30.80 25.97
CA ILE A 200 -17.55 29.49 25.77
C ILE A 200 -17.87 29.28 24.29
N ASN A 201 -18.43 30.29 23.61
CA ASN A 201 -18.73 30.19 22.19
C ASN A 201 -17.45 30.05 21.32
N GLU A 202 -16.37 30.77 21.64
CA GLU A 202 -15.08 30.61 20.94
C GLU A 202 -14.49 29.20 21.16
N LEU A 203 -14.57 28.66 22.38
CA LEU A 203 -14.12 27.28 22.67
C LEU A 203 -14.99 26.24 21.96
N GLN A 204 -16.30 26.45 21.91
CA GLN A 204 -17.24 25.56 21.23
C GLN A 204 -16.93 25.51 19.73
N TYR A 205 -16.67 26.67 19.10
CA TYR A 205 -16.28 26.76 17.69
C TYR A 205 -15.03 25.95 17.37
N ILE A 206 -13.99 26.04 18.23
CA ILE A 206 -12.76 25.25 18.09
C ILE A 206 -13.03 23.77 18.32
N ALA A 207 -13.84 23.39 19.32
CA ALA A 207 -14.19 21.99 19.55
C ALA A 207 -14.92 21.39 18.35
N ASP A 208 -15.82 22.14 17.72
CA ASP A 208 -16.54 21.72 16.51
C ASP A 208 -15.61 21.59 15.30
N GLU A 209 -14.69 22.53 15.13
CA GLU A 209 -13.71 22.50 14.04
C GLU A 209 -12.66 21.38 14.25
N LEU A 210 -12.29 21.05 15.50
CA LEU A 210 -11.46 19.89 15.86
C LEU A 210 -12.18 18.59 15.53
N ASN A 211 -13.45 18.49 15.91
CA ASN A 211 -14.29 17.33 15.57
C ASN A 211 -14.41 17.16 14.05
N LYS A 212 -14.46 18.26 13.29
CA LYS A 212 -14.50 18.21 11.82
C LYS A 212 -13.20 17.69 11.20
N ILE A 213 -12.04 18.11 11.70
CA ILE A 213 -10.74 17.59 11.24
C ILE A 213 -10.57 16.13 11.69
N SER A 214 -10.89 15.83 12.95
CA SER A 214 -10.79 14.48 13.51
C SER A 214 -11.69 13.49 12.76
N SER A 215 -12.92 13.87 12.41
CA SER A 215 -13.83 13.03 11.62
C SER A 215 -13.37 12.80 10.17
N ALA A 216 -12.43 13.60 9.64
CA ALA A 216 -11.79 13.31 8.36
C ALA A 216 -10.84 12.09 8.45
N PHE A 217 -10.43 11.70 9.65
CA PHE A 217 -9.65 10.50 9.91
C PHE A 217 -10.55 9.36 10.37
N ILE A 218 -10.51 8.23 9.65
CA ILE A 218 -11.03 6.97 10.19
C ILE A 218 -9.96 6.40 11.12
N VAL A 219 -10.10 6.66 12.41
CA VAL A 219 -9.25 6.02 13.43
C VAL A 219 -9.80 4.63 13.68
N SER A 220 -8.95 3.61 13.56
CA SER A 220 -9.33 2.27 13.97
C SER A 220 -9.48 2.30 15.49
N ASP A 221 -10.70 2.09 15.98
CA ASP A 221 -10.98 1.96 17.41
C ASP A 221 -10.18 0.77 17.95
N ASN A 222 -9.10 1.07 18.68
CA ASN A 222 -8.28 0.08 19.37
C ASN A 222 -8.61 0.08 20.87
N SER A 223 -9.86 0.36 21.24
CA SER A 223 -10.37 -0.11 22.51
C SER A 223 -10.45 -1.64 22.44
N GLY A 224 -9.39 -2.29 22.94
CA GLY A 224 -9.48 -3.68 23.36
C GLY A 224 -10.70 -3.87 24.29
N PRO A 225 -11.18 -5.12 24.47
CA PRO A 225 -12.41 -5.39 25.19
C PRO A 225 -12.41 -4.60 26.49
N LYS A 226 -13.43 -3.76 26.69
CA LYS A 226 -13.59 -3.01 27.94
C LYS A 226 -13.53 -4.02 29.07
N GLU A 227 -12.43 -4.03 29.81
CA GLU A 227 -12.35 -4.73 31.07
C GLU A 227 -13.48 -4.16 31.91
N ASN A 228 -14.44 -5.03 32.24
CA ASN A 228 -15.56 -4.72 33.09
C ASN A 228 -15.01 -4.37 34.47
N ILE A 229 -14.72 -3.09 34.70
CA ILE A 229 -14.59 -2.56 36.05
C ILE A 229 -16.02 -2.55 36.57
N GLY A 230 -16.40 -3.69 37.16
CA GLY A 230 -17.64 -3.85 37.88
C GLY A 230 -17.69 -2.80 38.99
N ASP A 231 -18.85 -2.16 39.06
CA ASP A 231 -19.26 -1.27 40.12
C ASP A 231 -19.03 -1.95 41.48
N ASP A 232 -18.08 -1.43 42.24
CA ASP A 232 -18.01 -1.58 43.70
C ASP A 232 -18.27 -0.19 44.28
N ASP A 233 -19.50 0.29 44.08
CA ASP A 233 -20.04 1.40 44.86
C ASP A 233 -20.44 0.85 46.23
N SER A 234 -19.59 1.18 47.20
CA SER A 234 -19.89 1.43 48.60
C SER A 234 -21.39 1.49 48.96
N GLU A 235 -21.89 0.43 49.60
CA GLU A 235 -22.91 0.58 50.64
C GLU A 235 -22.21 1.06 51.92
N GLU A 236 -22.25 2.37 52.17
CA GLU A 236 -21.98 2.93 53.50
C GLU A 236 -23.32 3.26 54.17
N GLU A 237 -23.73 2.35 55.06
CA GLU A 237 -24.19 2.63 56.43
C GLU A 237 -25.53 3.40 56.68
N ASN A 238 -26.49 2.63 57.21
CA ASN A 238 -27.49 2.92 58.26
C ASN A 238 -28.72 3.84 58.02
N ALA A 239 -29.87 3.26 58.40
CA ALA A 239 -31.20 3.83 58.71
C ALA A 239 -32.23 3.94 57.57
#